data_AF-A0AAV3V6X9-F1
#
_entry.id   AF-A0AAV3V6X9-F1
#
_cell.length_a   1.000
_cell.length_b   1.000
_cell.length_c   1.000
_cell.angle_alpha   90.00
_cell.angle_beta   90.00
_cell.angle_gamma   90.00
#
_symmetry.space_group_name_H-M   'P 1'
#
loop_
_entity.id
_entity.type
_entity.pdbx_description
1 polymer ?
#
loop_
_entity_poly.entity_id
_entity_poly.type
_entity_poly.pdbx_seq_one_letter_code
_entity_poly.pdbx_strand_id
1 'polypeptide(L)'
;MKFREDINALRAIAVIAVVIFHFNHAWLSGGFAGVDVFFVISGFLMTMIIVKGLERENFSIIAFYKARVRRIIPALAFLCFALMVLGCFLLSPIDYLNMGKHTSASLTFTSNFVYWKESNYFDASSIEKWLLHTWSLSVEWQFYLLYPVVLVVLNKFLNLKQLKLLLVAATILAVLLSIYVTSNTSRAAYFLLPTRAWQMLAGGLVFLYPIALGPKAKSFGLTFGLGLIVLSFFLFSAETPWPGYAALLPIIGACLVLVSNNGESVLVDNRVCHLIGKWSYSIYLWHWPIIVAGFYFSLGENWWVIGLPLSVFLGALSFKFIESKTLADYGLNKGRYLLKPLPAASILAVFSLVVFQTNGLLNRLAEPERTLIASAIAAKEDWSYPEANKIIGPLKVRLISGKTDKNILILGSSHAEQLYPYVKSLDSDYNVYFLTNGGCLATPSMKHPKWNCDNLQKYQLLLDNVKFDKIVTTFFNFDVYLSDNDTKRQQQFATRTKEYDIFLSNLKAASKEIYLILGEPRGEEFNPPAAIRHGLKDFMTEEDTRKTYAIHQKALSHFTELDGINIIDPIEHLCSEGICRTSNHEQGFFYRDNNHMRPWYAVKSLTYLEDIFR
;
A
#
# COMPACT_ATOMS: atom_id res chain seq x y z
N MET A 1 9.79 -6.19 -42.33
CA MET A 1 10.69 -6.77 -41.30
C MET A 1 10.05 -8.05 -40.79
N LYS A 2 10.82 -9.13 -40.65
CA LYS A 2 10.37 -10.39 -40.03
C LYS A 2 10.01 -10.11 -38.56
N PHE A 3 8.92 -10.69 -38.09
CA PHE A 3 8.48 -10.55 -36.70
C PHE A 3 9.50 -11.25 -35.76
N ARG A 4 9.76 -10.66 -34.59
CA ARG A 4 10.74 -11.16 -33.60
C ARG A 4 10.03 -12.10 -32.61
N GLU A 5 10.03 -13.38 -32.94
CA GLU A 5 9.33 -14.42 -32.16
C GLU A 5 9.92 -14.63 -30.75
N ASP A 6 11.21 -14.38 -30.58
CA ASP A 6 11.89 -14.37 -29.27
C ASP A 6 11.30 -13.34 -28.28
N ILE A 7 10.80 -12.21 -28.78
CA ILE A 7 10.12 -11.20 -27.95
C ILE A 7 8.78 -11.72 -27.43
N ASN A 8 8.02 -12.47 -28.25
CA ASN A 8 6.78 -13.10 -27.78
C ASN A 8 7.06 -14.14 -26.70
N ALA A 9 8.08 -14.96 -26.89
CA ALA A 9 8.48 -15.96 -25.90
C ALA A 9 8.88 -15.30 -24.57
N LEU A 10 9.68 -14.21 -24.60
CA LEU A 10 10.01 -13.46 -23.39
C LEU A 10 8.77 -12.91 -22.68
N ARG A 11 7.81 -12.36 -23.42
CA ARG A 11 6.54 -11.90 -22.85
C ARG A 11 5.73 -13.03 -22.24
N ALA A 12 5.72 -14.21 -22.88
CA ALA A 12 5.02 -15.38 -22.37
C ALA A 12 5.62 -15.85 -21.04
N ILE A 13 6.94 -16.00 -20.98
CA ILE A 13 7.65 -16.40 -19.77
C ILE A 13 7.41 -15.39 -18.64
N ALA A 14 7.50 -14.10 -18.95
CA ALA A 14 7.28 -13.03 -17.99
C ALA A 14 5.85 -13.02 -17.43
N VAL A 15 4.80 -13.12 -18.28
CA VAL A 15 3.42 -13.12 -17.78
C VAL A 15 3.10 -14.40 -17.00
N ILE A 16 3.58 -15.56 -17.44
CA ILE A 16 3.38 -16.82 -16.73
C ILE A 16 3.96 -16.73 -15.32
N ALA A 17 5.19 -16.23 -15.20
CA ALA A 17 5.86 -16.09 -13.91
C ALA A 17 5.10 -15.15 -12.97
N VAL A 18 4.66 -14.00 -13.48
CA VAL A 18 3.87 -13.02 -12.72
C VAL A 18 2.53 -13.61 -12.25
N VAL A 19 1.83 -14.31 -13.14
CA VAL A 19 0.53 -14.91 -12.80
C VAL A 19 0.70 -15.99 -11.74
N ILE A 20 1.63 -16.93 -11.93
CA ILE A 20 1.90 -18.00 -10.96
C ILE A 20 2.26 -17.42 -9.59
N PHE A 21 3.16 -16.43 -9.57
CA PHE A 21 3.57 -15.75 -8.34
C PHE A 21 2.37 -15.20 -7.58
N HIS A 22 1.46 -14.47 -8.23
CA HIS A 22 0.34 -13.84 -7.54
C HIS A 22 -0.76 -14.83 -7.11
N PHE A 23 -0.92 -15.97 -7.78
CA PHE A 23 -1.86 -17.01 -7.34
C PHE A 23 -1.35 -17.73 -6.09
N ASN A 24 -0.06 -18.01 -6.03
CA ASN A 24 0.57 -18.58 -4.85
C ASN A 24 2.05 -18.19 -4.79
N HIS A 25 2.40 -17.38 -3.79
CA HIS A 25 3.75 -16.86 -3.61
C HIS A 25 4.79 -17.97 -3.38
N ALA A 26 4.38 -19.16 -2.91
CA ALA A 26 5.29 -20.28 -2.66
C ALA A 26 5.66 -21.06 -3.94
N TRP A 27 4.85 -21.03 -5.00
CA TRP A 27 5.13 -21.78 -6.22
C TRP A 27 6.27 -21.16 -7.03
N LEU A 28 6.36 -19.83 -7.02
CA LEU A 28 7.36 -19.09 -7.77
C LEU A 28 7.64 -17.75 -7.09
N SER A 29 8.32 -17.79 -5.96
CA SER A 29 8.50 -16.65 -5.04
C SER A 29 9.08 -15.39 -5.67
N GLY A 30 9.90 -15.52 -6.72
CA GLY A 30 10.50 -14.42 -7.46
C GLY A 30 9.77 -14.07 -8.77
N GLY A 31 8.59 -14.64 -9.04
CA GLY A 31 7.91 -14.47 -10.33
C GLY A 31 7.47 -13.03 -10.63
N PHE A 32 7.40 -12.15 -9.62
CA PHE A 32 7.22 -10.70 -9.82
C PHE A 32 8.31 -10.06 -10.69
N ALA A 33 9.51 -10.66 -10.77
CA ALA A 33 10.61 -10.21 -11.62
C ALA A 33 10.25 -10.26 -13.13
N GLY A 34 9.19 -10.97 -13.51
CA GLY A 34 8.65 -10.91 -14.87
C GLY A 34 8.24 -9.49 -15.29
N VAL A 35 7.83 -8.62 -14.36
CA VAL A 35 7.54 -7.21 -14.66
C VAL A 35 8.79 -6.47 -15.13
N ASP A 36 9.95 -6.71 -14.52
CA ASP A 36 11.22 -6.12 -14.92
C ASP A 36 11.66 -6.63 -16.33
N VAL A 37 11.34 -7.89 -16.67
CA VAL A 37 11.53 -8.41 -18.05
C VAL A 37 10.63 -7.66 -19.05
N PHE A 38 9.37 -7.38 -18.70
CA PHE A 38 8.50 -6.54 -19.54
C PHE A 38 9.09 -5.14 -19.77
N PHE A 39 9.61 -4.51 -18.72
CA PHE A 39 10.26 -3.20 -18.81
C PHE A 39 11.45 -3.21 -19.79
N VAL A 40 12.32 -4.22 -19.75
CA VAL A 40 13.42 -4.38 -20.72
C VAL A 40 12.88 -4.50 -22.16
N ILE A 41 11.87 -5.35 -22.39
CA ILE A 41 11.25 -5.51 -23.72
C ILE A 41 10.68 -4.18 -24.22
N SER A 42 10.00 -3.44 -23.35
CA SER A 42 9.37 -2.17 -23.68
C SER A 42 10.40 -1.11 -24.03
N GLY A 43 11.47 -1.01 -23.26
CA GLY A 43 12.63 -0.17 -23.56
C GLY A 43 13.26 -0.45 -24.92
N PHE A 44 13.50 -1.73 -25.24
CA PHE A 44 14.04 -2.17 -26.53
C PHE A 44 13.12 -1.75 -27.70
N LEU A 45 11.82 -2.04 -27.60
CA LEU A 45 10.86 -1.74 -28.65
C LEU A 45 10.64 -0.22 -28.83
N MET A 46 10.56 0.56 -27.75
CA MET A 46 10.37 2.00 -27.87
C MET A 46 11.59 2.65 -28.48
N THR A 47 12.80 2.30 -28.00
CA THR A 47 14.04 2.84 -28.54
C THR A 47 14.18 2.50 -30.02
N MET A 48 13.86 1.27 -30.43
CA MET A 48 13.85 0.87 -31.83
C MET A 48 12.93 1.73 -32.69
N ILE A 49 11.69 1.95 -32.24
CA ILE A 49 10.70 2.73 -33.00
C ILE A 49 11.14 4.19 -33.14
N ILE A 50 11.63 4.78 -32.05
CA ILE A 50 12.01 6.20 -32.00
C ILE A 50 13.26 6.43 -32.85
N VAL A 51 14.34 5.69 -32.58
CA VAL A 51 15.64 5.91 -33.23
C VAL A 51 15.56 5.61 -34.72
N LYS A 52 14.91 4.53 -35.15
CA LYS A 52 14.72 4.26 -36.59
C LYS A 52 13.87 5.33 -37.29
N GLY A 53 12.91 5.92 -36.60
CA GLY A 53 12.12 7.03 -37.15
C GLY A 53 12.96 8.31 -37.29
N LEU A 54 13.84 8.57 -36.31
CA LEU A 54 14.76 9.71 -36.33
C LEU A 54 15.80 9.57 -37.45
N GLU A 55 16.40 8.38 -37.60
CA GLU A 55 17.34 8.08 -38.70
C GLU A 55 16.70 8.22 -40.08
N ARG A 56 15.38 8.05 -40.18
CA ARG A 56 14.60 8.20 -41.41
C ARG A 56 13.94 9.57 -41.56
N GLU A 57 14.22 10.50 -40.64
CA GLU A 57 13.66 11.86 -40.60
C GLU A 57 12.12 11.92 -40.64
N ASN A 58 11.44 10.86 -40.20
CA ASN A 58 9.99 10.73 -40.29
C ASN A 58 9.31 10.39 -38.95
N PHE A 59 10.04 10.57 -37.84
CA PHE A 59 9.49 10.32 -36.52
C PHE A 59 8.48 11.40 -36.13
N SER A 60 7.27 10.97 -35.76
CA SER A 60 6.23 11.83 -35.19
C SER A 60 5.87 11.37 -33.79
N ILE A 61 6.10 12.25 -32.81
CA ILE A 61 5.71 12.02 -31.40
C ILE A 61 4.20 11.75 -31.30
N ILE A 62 3.39 12.51 -32.04
CA ILE A 62 1.93 12.35 -32.04
C ILE A 62 1.53 10.99 -32.62
N ALA A 63 2.15 10.56 -33.71
CA ALA A 63 1.88 9.24 -34.29
C ALA A 63 2.29 8.10 -33.34
N PHE A 64 3.43 8.27 -32.65
CA PHE A 64 3.90 7.35 -31.63
C PHE A 64 2.89 7.22 -30.48
N TYR A 65 2.43 8.34 -29.89
CA TYR A 65 1.42 8.31 -28.84
C TYR A 65 0.10 7.71 -29.32
N LYS A 66 -0.39 8.06 -30.52
CA LYS A 66 -1.59 7.44 -31.11
C LYS A 66 -1.45 5.92 -31.24
N ALA A 67 -0.27 5.42 -31.56
CA ALA A 67 -0.01 3.98 -31.63
C ALA A 67 0.03 3.32 -30.25
N ARG A 68 0.48 4.02 -29.19
CA ARG A 68 0.45 3.52 -27.81
C ARG A 68 -0.97 3.56 -27.22
N VAL A 69 -1.71 4.66 -27.42
CA VAL A 69 -3.12 4.79 -27.04
C VAL A 69 -3.95 3.64 -27.61
N ARG A 70 -3.85 3.37 -28.92
CA ARG A 70 -4.60 2.29 -29.58
C ARG A 70 -4.27 0.90 -29.05
N ARG A 71 -3.09 0.70 -28.49
CA ARG A 71 -2.65 -0.60 -27.97
C ARG A 71 -3.04 -0.81 -26.51
N ILE A 72 -2.90 0.21 -25.68
CA ILE A 72 -2.95 0.08 -24.22
C ILE A 72 -4.33 0.43 -23.67
N ILE A 73 -4.87 1.58 -24.07
CA ILE A 73 -6.06 2.16 -23.43
C ILE A 73 -7.34 1.31 -23.63
N PRO A 74 -7.65 0.73 -24.81
CA PRO A 74 -8.89 -0.01 -25.00
C PRO A 74 -9.11 -1.14 -23.99
N ALA A 75 -8.11 -2.02 -23.82
CA ALA A 75 -8.23 -3.16 -22.91
C ALA A 75 -8.25 -2.73 -21.43
N LEU A 76 -7.45 -1.73 -21.07
CA LEU A 76 -7.45 -1.17 -19.70
C LEU A 76 -8.80 -0.50 -19.37
N ALA A 77 -9.33 0.30 -20.29
CA ALA A 77 -10.62 0.97 -20.13
C ALA A 77 -11.76 -0.03 -20.03
N PHE A 78 -11.72 -1.11 -20.83
CA PHE A 78 -12.71 -2.19 -20.74
C PHE A 78 -12.63 -2.93 -19.39
N LEU A 79 -11.43 -3.27 -18.92
CA LEU A 79 -11.24 -3.86 -17.59
C LEU A 79 -11.83 -2.95 -16.50
N CYS A 80 -11.42 -1.67 -16.50
CA CYS A 80 -11.89 -0.66 -15.56
C CYS A 80 -13.42 -0.53 -15.59
N PHE A 81 -14.01 -0.50 -16.78
CA PHE A 81 -15.46 -0.44 -16.95
C PHE A 81 -16.14 -1.68 -16.35
N ALA A 82 -15.65 -2.87 -16.68
CA ALA A 82 -16.18 -4.12 -16.14
C ALA A 82 -16.11 -4.14 -14.60
N LEU A 83 -14.99 -3.71 -14.02
CA LEU A 83 -14.83 -3.64 -12.56
C LEU A 83 -15.69 -2.56 -11.91
N MET A 84 -15.88 -1.40 -12.54
CA MET A 84 -16.79 -0.36 -12.02
C MET A 84 -18.25 -0.80 -12.06
N VAL A 85 -18.66 -1.57 -13.07
CA VAL A 85 -20.01 -2.14 -13.17
C VAL A 85 -20.20 -3.25 -12.15
N LEU A 86 -19.33 -4.27 -12.15
CA LEU A 86 -19.40 -5.40 -11.23
C LEU A 86 -19.26 -4.93 -9.78
N GLY A 87 -18.33 -4.03 -9.51
CA GLY A 87 -18.05 -3.55 -8.17
C GLY A 87 -19.20 -2.75 -7.55
N CYS A 88 -20.08 -2.15 -8.37
CA CYS A 88 -21.26 -1.46 -7.87
C CYS A 88 -22.23 -2.41 -7.15
N PHE A 89 -22.22 -3.70 -7.54
CA PHE A 89 -23.10 -4.74 -6.99
C PHE A 89 -22.39 -5.66 -6.02
N LEU A 90 -21.09 -5.90 -6.22
CA LEU A 90 -20.35 -6.94 -5.51
C LEU A 90 -19.48 -6.43 -4.37
N LEU A 91 -19.08 -5.15 -4.38
CA LEU A 91 -18.17 -4.60 -3.36
C LEU A 91 -18.92 -3.91 -2.25
N SER A 92 -18.29 -3.90 -1.07
CA SER A 92 -18.71 -3.03 0.02
C SER A 92 -18.70 -1.58 -0.47
N PRO A 93 -19.57 -0.70 0.04
CA PRO A 93 -19.58 0.70 -0.38
C PRO A 93 -18.24 1.42 -0.21
N ILE A 94 -17.46 1.05 0.81
CA ILE A 94 -16.11 1.58 1.04
C ILE A 94 -15.12 1.09 -0.03
N ASP A 95 -15.17 -0.19 -0.40
CA ASP A 95 -14.30 -0.72 -1.44
C ASP A 95 -14.71 -0.22 -2.82
N TYR A 96 -15.99 0.04 -3.06
CA TYR A 96 -16.46 0.69 -4.28
C TYR A 96 -15.99 2.15 -4.40
N LEU A 97 -16.00 2.90 -3.29
CA LEU A 97 -15.38 4.23 -3.21
C LEU A 97 -13.90 4.16 -3.62
N ASN A 98 -13.14 3.21 -3.04
CA ASN A 98 -11.73 3.03 -3.36
C ASN A 98 -11.50 2.55 -4.81
N MET A 99 -12.39 1.71 -5.34
CA MET A 99 -12.40 1.31 -6.75
C MET A 99 -12.51 2.51 -7.68
N GLY A 100 -13.34 3.52 -7.35
CA GLY A 100 -13.43 4.77 -8.11
C GLY A 100 -12.09 5.52 -8.16
N LYS A 101 -11.42 5.66 -7.01
CA LYS A 101 -10.09 6.28 -6.91
C LYS A 101 -9.04 5.53 -7.73
N HIS A 102 -8.99 4.21 -7.57
CA HIS A 102 -8.01 3.36 -8.26
C HIS A 102 -8.26 3.34 -9.76
N THR A 103 -9.52 3.23 -10.20
CA THR A 103 -9.89 3.26 -11.62
C THR A 103 -9.50 4.59 -12.27
N SER A 104 -9.84 5.72 -11.64
CA SER A 104 -9.41 7.03 -12.14
C SER A 104 -7.90 7.09 -12.28
N ALA A 105 -7.16 6.66 -11.25
CA ALA A 105 -5.70 6.70 -11.25
C ALA A 105 -5.06 5.76 -12.28
N SER A 106 -5.65 4.59 -12.54
CA SER A 106 -5.19 3.66 -13.57
C SER A 106 -5.37 4.25 -14.97
N LEU A 107 -6.53 4.86 -15.25
CA LEU A 107 -6.83 5.45 -16.56
C LEU A 107 -6.05 6.75 -16.83
N THR A 108 -5.66 7.48 -15.79
CA THR A 108 -4.76 8.64 -15.88
C THR A 108 -3.28 8.26 -15.80
N PHE A 109 -2.95 6.96 -15.66
CA PHE A 109 -1.58 6.45 -15.50
C PHE A 109 -0.80 7.10 -14.34
N THR A 110 -1.50 7.32 -13.22
CA THR A 110 -0.95 7.85 -11.96
C THR A 110 -1.12 6.88 -10.80
N SER A 111 -1.55 5.64 -11.06
CA SER A 111 -1.84 4.65 -10.01
C SER A 111 -0.60 4.27 -9.20
N ASN A 112 0.59 4.34 -9.77
CA ASN A 112 1.83 4.12 -9.04
C ASN A 112 2.06 5.12 -7.90
N PHE A 113 1.68 6.40 -8.06
CA PHE A 113 1.75 7.38 -6.97
C PHE A 113 0.70 7.12 -5.88
N VAL A 114 -0.50 6.67 -6.28
CA VAL A 114 -1.57 6.31 -5.34
C VAL A 114 -1.14 5.15 -4.47
N TYR A 115 -0.65 4.06 -5.09
CA TYR A 115 -0.23 2.87 -4.35
C TYR A 115 1.05 3.08 -3.53
N TRP A 116 1.96 3.94 -3.98
CA TRP A 116 3.09 4.38 -3.17
C TRP A 116 2.62 5.04 -1.86
N LYS A 117 1.64 5.95 -1.91
CA LYS A 117 1.09 6.62 -0.72
C LYS A 117 0.28 5.67 0.18
N GLU A 118 -0.45 4.74 -0.43
CA GLU A 118 -1.31 3.78 0.29
C GLU A 118 -0.55 2.62 0.93
N SER A 119 0.73 2.40 0.60
CA SER A 119 1.58 1.30 1.12
C SER A 119 2.02 1.45 2.58
N ASN A 120 1.42 2.36 3.36
CA ASN A 120 2.03 2.88 4.58
C ASN A 120 1.05 3.35 5.66
N TYR A 121 -0.22 3.56 5.29
CA TYR A 121 -1.10 4.37 6.12
C TYR A 121 -1.87 3.48 7.10
N PHE A 122 -2.61 2.46 6.65
CA PHE A 122 -3.31 1.46 7.49
C PHE A 122 -3.72 0.31 6.56
N ASP A 123 -2.87 -0.73 6.41
CA ASP A 123 -2.97 -1.72 5.32
C ASP A 123 -4.26 -2.56 5.39
N ALA A 124 -5.31 -2.08 4.74
CA ALA A 124 -6.15 -2.95 3.90
C ALA A 124 -5.18 -3.73 3.01
N SER A 125 -5.18 -5.05 3.16
CA SER A 125 -4.16 -5.93 2.59
C SER A 125 -3.98 -5.58 1.10
N SER A 126 -2.74 -5.59 0.61
CA SER A 126 -2.47 -5.27 -0.81
C SER A 126 -3.29 -6.13 -1.78
N ILE A 127 -3.76 -7.29 -1.31
CA ILE A 127 -4.57 -8.25 -2.04
C ILE A 127 -6.05 -7.83 -2.20
N GLU A 128 -6.52 -6.82 -1.48
CA GLU A 128 -7.88 -6.25 -1.62
C GLU A 128 -7.96 -5.14 -2.68
N LYS A 129 -6.82 -4.66 -3.18
CA LYS A 129 -6.76 -3.56 -4.15
C LYS A 129 -6.95 -4.11 -5.57
N TRP A 130 -8.18 -4.13 -6.05
CA TRP A 130 -8.61 -4.69 -7.34
C TRP A 130 -7.81 -4.25 -8.58
N LEU A 131 -7.17 -3.07 -8.55
CA LEU A 131 -6.39 -2.53 -9.66
C LEU A 131 -4.90 -2.32 -9.33
N LEU A 132 -4.39 -2.94 -8.25
CA LEU A 132 -3.02 -2.74 -7.76
C LEU A 132 -1.99 -2.90 -8.87
N HIS A 133 -2.03 -4.02 -9.60
CA HIS A 133 -1.12 -4.35 -10.70
C HIS A 133 -0.96 -3.25 -11.77
N THR A 134 -1.89 -2.30 -11.90
CA THR A 134 -1.79 -1.18 -12.86
C THR A 134 -0.68 -0.18 -12.52
N TRP A 135 -0.06 -0.27 -11.34
CA TRP A 135 1.08 0.59 -10.98
C TRP A 135 2.23 0.45 -11.99
N SER A 136 2.52 -0.77 -12.45
CA SER A 136 3.63 -1.05 -13.37
C SER A 136 3.33 -0.44 -14.74
N LEU A 137 2.07 -0.50 -15.16
CA LEU A 137 1.57 0.09 -16.38
C LEU A 137 1.65 1.62 -16.35
N SER A 138 1.38 2.24 -15.21
CA SER A 138 1.58 3.69 -15.02
C SER A 138 3.04 4.09 -15.18
N VAL A 139 3.97 3.35 -14.57
CA VAL A 139 5.42 3.59 -14.72
C VAL A 139 5.83 3.46 -16.19
N GLU A 140 5.35 2.41 -16.86
CA GLU A 140 5.64 2.15 -18.26
C GLU A 140 5.11 3.27 -19.18
N TRP A 141 3.87 3.71 -18.97
CA TRP A 141 3.27 4.81 -19.72
C TRP A 141 3.98 6.15 -19.48
N GLN A 142 4.38 6.44 -18.25
CA GLN A 142 5.16 7.64 -17.93
C GLN A 142 6.48 7.67 -18.72
N PHE A 143 7.17 6.54 -18.83
CA PHE A 143 8.34 6.44 -19.71
C PHE A 143 7.97 6.61 -21.18
N TYR A 144 6.86 6.03 -21.65
CA TYR A 144 6.39 6.22 -23.03
C TYR A 144 6.11 7.68 -23.35
N LEU A 145 5.64 8.48 -22.40
CA LEU A 145 5.45 9.91 -22.57
C LEU A 145 6.79 10.64 -22.61
N LEU A 146 7.67 10.42 -21.64
CA LEU A 146 8.91 11.19 -21.48
C LEU A 146 9.99 10.82 -22.51
N TYR A 147 10.22 9.52 -22.73
CA TYR A 147 11.35 9.01 -23.50
C TYR A 147 11.42 9.51 -24.95
N PRO A 148 10.35 9.49 -25.78
CA PRO A 148 10.42 10.01 -27.15
C PRO A 148 10.70 11.51 -27.20
N VAL A 149 10.16 12.30 -26.26
CA VAL A 149 10.42 13.75 -26.19
C VAL A 149 11.89 14.00 -25.89
N VAL A 150 12.42 13.32 -24.87
CA VAL A 150 13.83 13.42 -24.48
C VAL A 150 14.73 13.04 -25.66
N LEU A 151 14.50 11.90 -26.33
CA LEU A 151 15.34 11.49 -27.46
C LEU A 151 15.25 12.45 -28.65
N VAL A 152 14.06 12.95 -29.00
CA VAL A 152 13.89 13.92 -30.10
C VAL A 152 14.63 15.23 -29.81
N VAL A 153 14.53 15.74 -28.57
CA VAL A 153 15.24 16.97 -28.17
C VAL A 153 16.74 16.75 -28.19
N LEU A 154 17.23 15.67 -27.58
CA LEU A 154 18.66 15.37 -27.52
C LEU A 154 19.26 15.13 -28.91
N ASN A 155 18.53 14.49 -29.83
CA ASN A 155 18.99 14.26 -31.21
C ASN A 155 19.24 15.55 -32.00
N LYS A 156 18.72 16.71 -31.55
CA LYS A 156 19.02 18.01 -32.17
C LYS A 156 20.38 18.58 -31.77
N PHE A 157 20.89 18.18 -30.60
CA PHE A 157 22.11 18.75 -30.01
C PHE A 157 23.27 17.75 -29.94
N LEU A 158 22.95 16.46 -29.93
CA LEU A 158 23.90 15.37 -29.79
C LEU A 158 23.95 14.55 -31.05
N ASN A 159 25.16 14.20 -31.49
CA ASN A 159 25.31 13.15 -32.47
C ASN A 159 24.97 11.77 -31.84
N LEU A 160 24.77 10.76 -32.68
CA LEU A 160 24.36 9.43 -32.23
C LEU A 160 25.33 8.82 -31.19
N LYS A 161 26.64 9.06 -31.30
CA LYS A 161 27.64 8.55 -30.34
C LYS A 161 27.46 9.18 -28.96
N GLN A 162 27.27 10.50 -28.91
CA GLN A 162 27.01 11.24 -27.67
C GLN A 162 25.68 10.82 -27.03
N LEU A 163 24.62 10.66 -27.84
CA LEU A 163 23.32 10.19 -27.36
C LEU A 163 23.43 8.80 -26.72
N LYS A 164 24.15 7.87 -27.36
CA LYS A 164 24.40 6.53 -26.82
C LYS A 164 25.16 6.58 -25.49
N LEU A 165 26.23 7.37 -25.41
CA LEU A 165 27.01 7.53 -24.18
C LEU A 165 26.17 8.12 -23.03
N LEU A 166 25.34 9.11 -23.34
CA LEU A 166 24.42 9.71 -22.36
C LEU A 166 23.40 8.70 -21.84
N LEU A 167 22.86 7.84 -22.70
CA LEU A 167 21.94 6.78 -22.27
C LEU A 167 22.63 5.72 -21.41
N VAL A 168 23.90 5.40 -21.69
CA VAL A 168 24.70 4.53 -20.81
C VAL A 168 24.88 5.18 -19.44
N ALA A 169 25.30 6.45 -19.39
CA ALA A 169 25.46 7.19 -18.15
C ALA A 169 24.14 7.27 -17.36
N ALA A 170 23.03 7.59 -18.03
CA ALA A 170 21.71 7.65 -17.43
C ALA A 170 21.26 6.29 -16.86
N THR A 171 21.56 5.19 -17.56
CA THR A 171 21.26 3.83 -17.08
C THR A 171 22.06 3.53 -15.81
N ILE A 172 23.37 3.82 -15.80
CA ILE A 172 24.23 3.58 -14.63
C ILE A 172 23.74 4.41 -13.43
N LEU A 173 23.48 5.70 -13.63
CA LEU A 173 22.97 6.57 -12.56
C LEU A 173 21.62 6.09 -12.01
N ALA A 174 20.73 5.63 -12.88
CA ALA A 174 19.43 5.10 -12.46
C ALA A 174 19.55 3.75 -11.73
N VAL A 175 20.53 2.90 -12.07
CA VAL A 175 20.86 1.68 -11.31
C VAL A 175 21.37 2.05 -9.91
N LEU A 176 22.31 3.00 -9.82
CA LEU A 176 22.86 3.44 -8.54
C LEU A 176 21.78 4.06 -7.65
N LEU A 177 20.91 4.89 -8.23
CA LEU A 177 19.75 5.45 -7.54
C LEU A 177 18.79 4.34 -7.08
N SER A 178 18.52 3.35 -7.91
CA SER A 178 17.70 2.18 -7.57
C SER A 178 18.26 1.45 -6.34
N ILE A 179 19.57 1.15 -6.33
CA ILE A 179 20.23 0.48 -5.20
C ILE A 179 20.14 1.34 -3.92
N TYR A 180 20.46 2.63 -4.02
CA TYR A 180 20.44 3.55 -2.90
C TYR A 180 19.03 3.73 -2.31
N VAL A 181 18.01 3.93 -3.14
CA VAL A 181 16.64 4.12 -2.63
C VAL A 181 16.09 2.81 -2.09
N THR A 182 16.40 1.65 -2.70
CA THR A 182 15.96 0.35 -2.17
C THR A 182 16.53 0.08 -0.77
N SER A 183 17.78 0.45 -0.47
CA SER A 183 18.36 0.23 0.86
C SER A 183 17.77 1.14 1.96
N ASN A 184 17.23 2.30 1.58
CA ASN A 184 16.62 3.24 2.53
C ASN A 184 15.10 3.09 2.62
N THR A 185 14.41 2.84 1.51
CA THR A 185 12.95 2.75 1.41
C THR A 185 12.53 1.92 0.19
N SER A 186 12.38 0.60 0.35
CA SER A 186 11.96 -0.33 -0.72
C SER A 186 10.66 0.08 -1.41
N ARG A 187 9.71 0.70 -0.70
CA ARG A 187 8.39 1.09 -1.25
C ARG A 187 8.48 2.15 -2.35
N ALA A 188 9.26 3.21 -2.12
CA ALA A 188 9.47 4.25 -3.13
C ALA A 188 10.22 3.69 -4.34
N ALA A 189 11.25 2.88 -4.09
CA ALA A 189 12.01 2.21 -5.15
C ALA A 189 11.13 1.30 -6.01
N TYR A 190 10.15 0.64 -5.38
CA TYR A 190 9.27 -0.31 -6.04
C TYR A 190 8.29 0.36 -7.01
N PHE A 191 7.62 1.45 -6.61
CA PHE A 191 6.53 2.06 -7.37
C PHE A 191 6.93 3.21 -8.31
N LEU A 192 8.04 3.90 -8.07
CA LEU A 192 8.34 5.16 -8.77
C LEU A 192 9.24 4.97 -10.00
N LEU A 193 9.00 5.77 -11.04
CA LEU A 193 9.76 5.71 -12.29
C LEU A 193 11.28 5.93 -12.13
N PRO A 194 11.81 6.89 -11.34
CA PRO A 194 13.25 7.17 -11.31
C PRO A 194 14.12 5.95 -10.97
N THR A 195 13.64 5.07 -10.09
CA THR A 195 14.31 3.84 -9.66
C THR A 195 13.99 2.63 -10.54
N ARG A 196 13.01 2.77 -11.45
CA ARG A 196 12.55 1.74 -12.40
C ARG A 196 12.89 2.03 -13.87
N ALA A 197 13.40 3.22 -14.17
CA ALA A 197 13.68 3.63 -15.54
C ALA A 197 14.84 2.82 -16.14
N TRP A 198 15.78 2.37 -15.32
CA TRP A 198 16.99 1.70 -15.79
C TRP A 198 16.70 0.34 -16.46
N GLN A 199 15.64 -0.36 -16.05
CA GLN A 199 15.15 -1.57 -16.71
C GLN A 199 14.84 -1.31 -18.19
N MET A 200 14.09 -0.24 -18.47
CA MET A 200 13.73 0.15 -19.83
C MET A 200 14.93 0.73 -20.58
N LEU A 201 15.78 1.52 -19.92
CA LEU A 201 16.99 2.02 -20.54
C LEU A 201 17.94 0.88 -20.94
N ALA A 202 18.08 -0.17 -20.14
CA ALA A 202 18.89 -1.35 -20.46
C ALA A 202 18.41 -2.04 -21.75
N GLY A 203 17.10 -2.22 -21.90
CA GLY A 203 16.53 -2.70 -23.17
C GLY A 203 16.79 -1.77 -24.35
N GLY A 204 16.75 -0.45 -24.12
CA GLY A 204 17.13 0.55 -25.12
C GLY A 204 18.60 0.45 -25.55
N LEU A 205 19.52 0.23 -24.60
CA LEU A 205 20.93 0.03 -24.88
C LEU A 205 21.19 -1.23 -25.72
N VAL A 206 20.46 -2.32 -25.47
CA VAL A 206 20.54 -3.53 -26.30
C VAL A 206 20.22 -3.23 -27.76
N PHE A 207 19.25 -2.36 -28.05
CA PHE A 207 18.96 -1.94 -29.42
C PHE A 207 20.06 -1.04 -30.00
N LEU A 208 20.56 -0.09 -29.21
CA LEU A 208 21.53 0.92 -29.66
C LEU A 208 22.94 0.37 -29.89
N TYR A 209 23.29 -0.72 -29.22
CA TYR A 209 24.57 -1.40 -29.34
C TYR A 209 24.37 -2.81 -29.91
N PRO A 210 24.00 -2.93 -31.21
CA PRO A 210 23.80 -4.24 -31.82
C PRO A 210 25.12 -5.01 -31.83
N ILE A 211 25.10 -6.25 -31.33
CA ILE A 211 26.24 -7.15 -31.33
C ILE A 211 26.02 -8.23 -32.38
N ALA A 212 26.94 -8.36 -33.33
CA ALA A 212 26.92 -9.42 -34.32
C ALA A 212 27.43 -10.72 -33.68
N LEU A 213 26.52 -11.65 -33.40
CA LEU A 213 26.85 -12.94 -32.81
C LEU A 213 26.81 -14.07 -33.84
N GLY A 214 27.80 -14.97 -33.79
CA GLY A 214 27.77 -16.23 -34.53
C GLY A 214 26.70 -17.21 -33.98
N PRO A 215 26.28 -18.23 -34.74
CA PRO A 215 25.18 -19.13 -34.35
C PRO A 215 25.35 -19.78 -32.97
N LYS A 216 26.57 -20.23 -32.61
CA LYS A 216 26.86 -20.81 -31.30
C LYS A 216 26.65 -19.82 -30.16
N ALA A 217 27.15 -18.59 -30.32
CA ALA A 217 26.99 -17.53 -29.31
C ALA A 217 25.54 -17.08 -29.17
N LYS A 218 24.77 -17.03 -30.27
CA LYS A 218 23.32 -16.78 -30.23
C LYS A 218 22.56 -17.85 -29.46
N SER A 219 22.86 -19.13 -29.71
CA SER A 219 22.23 -20.25 -28.99
C SER A 219 22.59 -20.21 -27.51
N PHE A 220 23.87 -20.03 -27.18
CA PHE A 220 24.34 -19.91 -25.80
C PHE A 220 23.70 -18.71 -25.08
N GLY A 221 23.72 -17.52 -25.68
CA GLY A 221 23.15 -16.31 -25.08
C GLY A 221 21.64 -16.41 -24.84
N LEU A 222 20.90 -17.07 -25.75
CA LEU A 222 19.48 -17.37 -25.56
C LEU A 222 19.28 -18.30 -24.35
N THR A 223 19.92 -19.47 -24.35
CA THR A 223 19.73 -20.48 -23.29
C THR A 223 20.21 -19.97 -21.94
N PHE A 224 21.37 -19.32 -21.89
CA PHE A 224 21.92 -18.75 -20.66
C PHE A 224 21.05 -17.59 -20.17
N GLY A 225 20.60 -16.70 -21.06
CA GLY A 225 19.71 -15.59 -20.69
C GLY A 225 18.37 -16.07 -20.13
N LEU A 226 17.76 -17.08 -20.77
CA LEU A 226 16.56 -17.74 -20.24
C LEU A 226 16.82 -18.40 -18.88
N GLY A 227 17.98 -19.05 -18.73
CA GLY A 227 18.42 -19.64 -17.46
C GLY A 227 18.50 -18.61 -16.34
N LEU A 228 19.06 -17.42 -16.58
CA LEU A 228 19.12 -16.35 -15.57
C LEU A 228 17.74 -15.82 -15.19
N ILE A 229 16.84 -15.65 -16.18
CA ILE A 229 15.46 -15.23 -15.93
C ILE A 229 14.76 -16.26 -15.04
N VAL A 230 14.79 -17.54 -15.43
CA VAL A 230 14.13 -18.61 -14.68
C VAL A 230 14.75 -18.76 -13.29
N LEU A 231 16.09 -18.70 -13.18
CA LEU A 231 16.78 -18.76 -11.88
C LEU A 231 16.32 -17.63 -10.95
N SER A 232 16.14 -16.41 -11.45
CA SER A 232 15.67 -15.29 -10.64
C SER A 232 14.28 -15.53 -10.03
N PHE A 233 13.43 -16.31 -10.70
CA PHE A 233 12.09 -16.62 -10.22
C PHE A 233 12.08 -17.57 -9.01
N PHE A 234 13.15 -18.34 -8.80
CA PHE A 234 13.30 -19.23 -7.65
C PHE A 234 14.24 -18.67 -6.57
N LEU A 235 15.17 -17.78 -6.95
CA LEU A 235 16.17 -17.26 -6.03
C LEU A 235 15.64 -16.14 -5.12
N PHE A 236 14.68 -15.35 -5.60
CA PHE A 236 14.17 -14.19 -4.88
C PHE A 236 12.76 -14.43 -4.33
N SER A 237 12.34 -13.57 -3.41
CA SER A 237 11.06 -13.67 -2.70
C SER A 237 10.52 -12.28 -2.31
N ALA A 238 9.33 -12.21 -1.71
CA ALA A 238 8.72 -10.96 -1.26
C ALA A 238 9.54 -10.23 -0.18
N GLU A 239 10.38 -10.96 0.55
CA GLU A 239 11.31 -10.43 1.57
C GLU A 239 12.56 -9.81 0.95
N THR A 240 12.84 -10.08 -0.34
CA THR A 240 14.00 -9.51 -1.03
C THR A 240 13.75 -8.01 -1.29
N PRO A 241 14.63 -7.09 -0.83
CA PRO A 241 14.50 -5.68 -1.16
C PRO A 241 14.56 -5.46 -2.68
N TRP A 242 13.44 -5.02 -3.27
CA TRP A 242 13.28 -4.93 -4.72
C TRP A 242 13.06 -3.47 -5.19
N PRO A 243 13.57 -3.06 -6.37
CA PRO A 243 14.44 -3.81 -7.29
C PRO A 243 15.88 -4.00 -6.80
N GLY A 244 16.52 -2.93 -6.33
CA GLY A 244 17.91 -2.96 -5.89
C GLY A 244 18.88 -3.59 -6.89
N TYR A 245 19.91 -4.27 -6.37
CA TYR A 245 20.86 -5.03 -7.18
C TYR A 245 20.28 -6.39 -7.63
N ALA A 246 19.30 -6.93 -6.91
CA ALA A 246 18.69 -8.24 -7.21
C ALA A 246 18.06 -8.28 -8.61
N ALA A 247 17.44 -7.17 -9.02
CA ALA A 247 16.86 -7.03 -10.36
C ALA A 247 17.87 -7.16 -11.51
N LEU A 248 19.19 -6.99 -11.27
CA LEU A 248 20.21 -7.18 -12.32
C LEU A 248 20.13 -8.56 -12.98
N LEU A 249 19.83 -9.61 -12.20
CA LEU A 249 19.80 -10.99 -12.68
C LEU A 249 18.78 -11.21 -13.81
N PRO A 250 17.46 -10.96 -13.62
CA PRO A 250 16.48 -11.10 -14.71
C PRO A 250 16.71 -10.11 -15.85
N ILE A 251 17.25 -8.92 -15.59
CA ILE A 251 17.47 -7.89 -16.60
C ILE A 251 18.64 -8.25 -17.51
N ILE A 252 19.75 -8.71 -16.97
CA ILE A 252 20.88 -9.24 -17.75
C ILE A 252 20.39 -10.43 -18.58
N GLY A 253 19.60 -11.33 -17.98
CA GLY A 253 18.98 -12.44 -18.70
C GLY A 253 18.14 -11.99 -19.90
N ALA A 254 17.24 -11.03 -19.70
CA ALA A 254 16.40 -10.47 -20.77
C ALA A 254 17.23 -9.78 -21.86
N CYS A 255 18.25 -9.01 -21.47
CA CYS A 255 19.18 -8.37 -22.41
C CYS A 255 19.92 -9.41 -23.27
N LEU A 256 20.42 -10.50 -22.67
CA LEU A 256 21.11 -11.58 -23.39
C LEU A 256 20.20 -12.26 -24.41
N VAL A 257 18.95 -12.54 -24.05
CA VAL A 257 17.96 -13.10 -25.00
C VAL A 257 17.72 -12.14 -26.17
N LEU A 258 17.52 -10.85 -25.89
CA LEU A 258 17.28 -9.84 -26.92
C LEU A 258 18.48 -9.63 -27.86
N VAL A 259 19.71 -9.62 -27.33
CA VAL A 259 20.97 -9.52 -28.10
C VAL A 259 21.15 -10.76 -28.97
N SER A 260 20.81 -11.94 -28.45
CA SER A 260 20.97 -13.22 -29.16
C SER A 260 20.16 -13.28 -30.45
N ASN A 261 18.98 -12.66 -30.49
CA ASN A 261 18.14 -12.55 -31.69
C ASN A 261 17.99 -13.91 -32.41
N ASN A 262 17.68 -14.95 -31.62
CA ASN A 262 17.62 -16.35 -32.06
C ASN A 262 16.18 -16.89 -32.00
N GLY A 263 15.26 -16.20 -32.69
CA GLY A 263 13.83 -16.52 -32.67
C GLY A 263 13.42 -17.83 -33.34
N GLU A 264 14.35 -18.53 -34.00
CA GLU A 264 14.12 -19.83 -34.66
C GLU A 264 14.50 -21.02 -33.77
N SER A 265 14.99 -20.76 -32.55
CA SER A 265 15.26 -21.83 -31.59
C SER A 265 13.96 -22.50 -31.14
N VAL A 266 13.96 -23.83 -31.08
CA VAL A 266 12.83 -24.65 -30.61
C VAL A 266 12.35 -24.25 -29.20
N LEU A 267 13.24 -23.67 -28.38
CA LEU A 267 12.90 -23.19 -27.03
C LEU A 267 11.90 -22.03 -27.05
N VAL A 268 11.92 -21.20 -28.09
CA VAL A 268 11.10 -19.98 -28.19
C VAL A 268 10.10 -20.05 -29.34
N ASP A 269 10.40 -20.83 -30.39
CA ASP A 269 9.52 -20.99 -31.55
C ASP A 269 8.52 -22.12 -31.33
N ASN A 270 7.54 -21.87 -30.47
CA ASN A 270 6.43 -22.78 -30.28
C ASN A 270 5.10 -22.03 -30.18
N ARG A 271 4.03 -22.71 -30.61
CA ARG A 271 2.68 -22.12 -30.70
C ARG A 271 2.18 -21.60 -29.36
N VAL A 272 2.50 -22.29 -28.26
CA VAL A 272 2.02 -21.91 -26.91
C VAL A 272 2.65 -20.60 -26.47
N CYS A 273 3.98 -20.48 -26.54
CA CYS A 273 4.71 -19.25 -26.26
C CYS A 273 4.23 -18.09 -27.13
N HIS A 274 3.96 -18.31 -28.41
CA HIS A 274 3.49 -17.25 -29.29
C HIS A 274 2.07 -16.79 -28.96
N LEU A 275 1.18 -17.71 -28.62
CA LEU A 275 -0.19 -17.37 -28.23
C LEU A 275 -0.21 -16.61 -26.90
N ILE A 276 0.44 -17.14 -25.87
CA ILE A 276 0.51 -16.50 -24.55
C ILE A 276 1.25 -15.16 -24.66
N GLY A 277 2.33 -15.08 -25.43
CA GLY A 277 3.08 -13.86 -25.66
C GLY A 277 2.25 -12.76 -26.33
N LYS A 278 1.38 -13.13 -27.28
CA LYS A 278 0.41 -12.21 -27.91
C LYS A 278 -0.65 -11.73 -26.93
N TRP A 279 -1.18 -12.63 -26.10
CA TRP A 279 -2.23 -12.31 -25.12
C TRP A 279 -1.69 -11.70 -23.82
N SER A 280 -0.37 -11.65 -23.64
CA SER A 280 0.30 -11.33 -22.37
C SER A 280 -0.20 -10.05 -21.71
N TYR A 281 -0.44 -8.98 -22.47
CA TYR A 281 -0.98 -7.73 -21.92
C TYR A 281 -2.39 -7.91 -21.35
N SER A 282 -3.29 -8.51 -22.13
CA SER A 282 -4.65 -8.79 -21.68
C SER A 282 -4.69 -9.81 -20.52
N ILE A 283 -3.83 -10.83 -20.51
CA ILE A 283 -3.70 -11.76 -19.37
C ILE A 283 -3.22 -11.00 -18.12
N TYR A 284 -2.22 -10.12 -18.27
CA TYR A 284 -1.72 -9.28 -17.18
C TYR A 284 -2.81 -8.36 -16.61
N LEU A 285 -3.74 -7.88 -17.43
CA LEU A 285 -4.87 -7.09 -16.93
C LEU A 285 -5.90 -7.92 -16.16
N TRP A 286 -6.27 -9.09 -16.67
CA TRP A 286 -7.37 -9.87 -16.10
C TRP A 286 -6.97 -10.76 -14.93
N HIS A 287 -5.71 -11.21 -14.84
CA HIS A 287 -5.30 -12.14 -13.78
C HIS A 287 -5.48 -11.54 -12.38
N TRP A 288 -5.13 -10.27 -12.19
CA TRP A 288 -5.09 -9.68 -10.86
C TRP A 288 -6.49 -9.48 -10.26
N PRO A 289 -7.49 -8.90 -10.95
CA PRO A 289 -8.86 -8.84 -10.40
C PRO A 289 -9.47 -10.21 -10.11
N ILE A 290 -9.11 -11.26 -10.86
CA ILE A 290 -9.53 -12.63 -10.58
C ILE A 290 -8.92 -13.13 -9.27
N ILE A 291 -7.64 -12.82 -9.05
CA ILE A 291 -6.95 -13.13 -7.80
C ILE A 291 -7.60 -12.40 -6.63
N VAL A 292 -7.78 -11.09 -6.77
CA VAL A 292 -8.45 -10.28 -5.75
C VAL A 292 -9.85 -10.84 -5.45
N ALA A 293 -10.62 -11.27 -6.47
CA ALA A 293 -11.93 -11.90 -6.25
C ALA A 293 -11.84 -13.20 -5.44
N GLY A 294 -10.84 -14.05 -5.71
CA GLY A 294 -10.63 -15.30 -4.96
C GLY A 294 -10.42 -15.07 -3.47
N PHE A 295 -9.61 -14.06 -3.13
CA PHE A 295 -9.35 -13.66 -1.74
C PHE A 295 -10.54 -12.89 -1.13
N TYR A 296 -11.09 -11.92 -1.85
CA TYR A 296 -12.15 -11.03 -1.36
C TYR A 296 -13.45 -11.80 -1.03
N PHE A 297 -13.79 -12.82 -1.82
CA PHE A 297 -14.96 -13.67 -1.58
C PHE A 297 -14.64 -14.97 -0.82
N SER A 298 -13.41 -15.14 -0.32
CA SER A 298 -13.00 -16.30 0.46
C SER A 298 -13.36 -17.64 -0.20
N LEU A 299 -13.04 -17.83 -1.49
CA LEU A 299 -13.49 -18.97 -2.31
C LEU A 299 -12.84 -20.33 -1.94
N GLY A 300 -12.23 -20.45 -0.76
CA GLY A 300 -11.52 -21.64 -0.28
C GLY A 300 -10.13 -21.81 -0.89
N GLU A 301 -9.32 -22.75 -0.40
CA GLU A 301 -7.89 -22.85 -0.76
C GLU A 301 -7.62 -23.31 -2.21
N ASN A 302 -8.56 -24.03 -2.83
CA ASN A 302 -8.39 -24.64 -4.16
C ASN A 302 -8.99 -23.84 -5.32
N TRP A 303 -9.44 -22.60 -5.07
CA TRP A 303 -10.07 -21.74 -6.08
C TRP A 303 -9.17 -21.45 -7.30
N TRP A 304 -7.85 -21.54 -7.11
CA TRP A 304 -6.85 -21.33 -8.17
C TRP A 304 -7.02 -22.29 -9.36
N VAL A 305 -7.59 -23.49 -9.15
CA VAL A 305 -7.88 -24.46 -10.23
C VAL A 305 -8.80 -23.86 -11.29
N ILE A 306 -9.70 -22.96 -10.89
CA ILE A 306 -10.60 -22.22 -11.77
C ILE A 306 -10.00 -20.87 -12.15
N GLY A 307 -9.42 -20.16 -11.19
CA GLY A 307 -8.92 -18.80 -11.38
C GLY A 307 -7.78 -18.69 -12.40
N LEU A 308 -6.84 -19.65 -12.41
CA LEU A 308 -5.71 -19.65 -13.36
C LEU A 308 -6.19 -19.80 -14.82
N PRO A 309 -6.97 -20.85 -15.17
CA PRO A 309 -7.56 -20.96 -16.50
C PRO A 309 -8.44 -19.77 -16.87
N LEU A 310 -9.22 -19.24 -15.92
CA LEU A 310 -10.09 -18.08 -16.14
C LEU A 310 -9.28 -16.83 -16.50
N SER A 311 -8.13 -16.62 -15.87
CA SER A 311 -7.22 -15.50 -16.16
C SER A 311 -6.70 -15.54 -17.60
N VAL A 312 -6.30 -16.73 -18.05
CA VAL A 312 -5.84 -16.93 -19.43
C VAL A 312 -7.00 -16.79 -20.41
N PHE A 313 -8.16 -17.35 -20.08
CA PHE A 313 -9.35 -17.31 -20.92
C PHE A 313 -9.88 -15.89 -21.11
N LEU A 314 -10.11 -15.12 -20.04
CA LEU A 314 -10.55 -13.73 -20.13
C LEU A 314 -9.50 -12.85 -20.80
N GLY A 315 -8.20 -13.10 -20.53
CA GLY A 315 -7.11 -12.45 -21.25
C GLY A 315 -7.16 -12.70 -22.76
N ALA A 316 -7.39 -13.95 -23.18
CA ALA A 316 -7.50 -14.31 -24.60
C ALA A 316 -8.74 -13.68 -25.27
N LEU A 317 -9.89 -13.65 -24.59
CA LEU A 317 -11.10 -12.98 -25.09
C LEU A 317 -10.89 -11.47 -25.21
N SER A 318 -10.33 -10.84 -24.18
CA SER A 318 -9.99 -9.41 -24.16
C SER A 318 -9.03 -9.07 -25.30
N PHE A 319 -8.02 -9.91 -25.55
CA PHE A 319 -7.15 -9.72 -26.70
C PHE A 319 -7.91 -9.81 -28.02
N LYS A 320 -8.71 -10.87 -28.21
CA LYS A 320 -9.41 -11.15 -29.46
C LYS A 320 -10.45 -10.08 -29.84
N PHE A 321 -11.15 -9.54 -28.84
CA PHE A 321 -12.27 -8.61 -29.07
C PHE A 321 -11.93 -7.15 -28.79
N ILE A 322 -10.96 -6.86 -27.93
CA ILE A 322 -10.64 -5.48 -27.53
C ILE A 322 -9.26 -5.06 -28.02
N GLU A 323 -8.20 -5.79 -27.65
CA GLU A 323 -6.82 -5.37 -27.96
C GLU A 323 -6.48 -5.45 -29.45
N SER A 324 -6.91 -6.53 -30.12
CA SER A 324 -6.60 -6.81 -31.54
C SER A 324 -7.57 -6.17 -32.53
N LYS A 325 -8.59 -5.46 -32.04
CA LYS A 325 -9.65 -4.85 -32.83
C LYS A 325 -9.66 -3.34 -32.69
N THR A 326 -10.11 -2.69 -33.74
CA THR A 326 -10.40 -1.27 -33.78
C THR A 326 -11.90 -1.06 -33.89
N LEU A 327 -12.38 0.16 -33.61
CA LEU A 327 -13.79 0.50 -33.82
C LEU A 327 -14.23 0.31 -35.28
N ALA A 328 -13.30 0.42 -36.23
CA ALA A 328 -13.59 0.17 -37.64
C ALA A 328 -13.93 -1.30 -37.92
N ASP A 329 -13.29 -2.23 -37.22
CA ASP A 329 -13.56 -3.67 -37.36
C ASP A 329 -14.98 -4.06 -36.91
N TYR A 330 -15.62 -3.20 -36.12
CA TYR A 330 -17.01 -3.34 -35.66
C TYR A 330 -18.01 -2.50 -36.46
N GLY A 331 -17.59 -1.83 -37.54
CA GLY A 331 -18.45 -0.91 -38.29
C GLY A 331 -18.79 0.38 -37.53
N LEU A 332 -18.17 0.62 -36.37
CA LEU A 332 -18.44 1.76 -35.48
C LEU A 332 -17.55 2.98 -35.79
N ASN A 333 -16.83 3.00 -36.92
CA ASN A 333 -15.94 4.12 -37.27
C ASN A 333 -16.71 5.42 -37.58
N LYS A 334 -17.99 5.31 -37.98
CA LYS A 334 -18.94 6.43 -38.10
C LYS A 334 -19.58 6.81 -36.76
N GLY A 335 -19.31 6.07 -35.69
CA GLY A 335 -19.84 6.30 -34.35
C GLY A 335 -19.30 7.59 -33.71
N ARG A 336 -20.08 8.15 -32.77
CA ARG A 336 -19.81 9.41 -32.05
C ARG A 336 -18.38 9.43 -31.52
N TYR A 337 -17.67 10.56 -31.67
CA TYR A 337 -16.27 10.78 -31.21
C TYR A 337 -15.99 10.28 -29.78
N LEU A 338 -17.02 10.23 -28.93
CA LEU A 338 -17.01 9.74 -27.55
C LEU A 338 -16.65 8.24 -27.41
N LEU A 339 -16.92 7.41 -28.42
CA LEU A 339 -16.61 5.97 -28.39
C LEU A 339 -15.13 5.67 -28.68
N LYS A 340 -14.34 6.66 -29.11
CA LYS A 340 -12.90 6.48 -29.32
C LYS A 340 -12.21 6.14 -28.00
N PRO A 341 -11.13 5.33 -28.01
CA PRO A 341 -10.53 4.81 -26.78
C PRO A 341 -10.19 5.87 -25.74
N LEU A 342 -9.61 7.01 -26.17
CA LEU A 342 -9.18 8.07 -25.27
C LEU A 342 -10.37 8.85 -24.67
N PRO A 343 -11.35 9.35 -25.45
CA PRO A 343 -12.57 9.94 -24.89
C PRO A 343 -13.35 8.99 -23.97
N ALA A 344 -13.53 7.72 -24.36
CA ALA A 344 -14.23 6.73 -23.54
C ALA A 344 -13.52 6.51 -22.18
N ALA A 345 -12.19 6.34 -22.22
CA ALA A 345 -11.39 6.23 -21.00
C ALA A 345 -11.44 7.51 -20.15
N SER A 346 -11.47 8.69 -20.77
CA SER A 346 -11.55 9.96 -20.06
C SER A 346 -12.89 10.14 -19.35
N ILE A 347 -14.00 9.80 -20.02
CA ILE A 347 -15.34 9.82 -19.42
C ILE A 347 -15.41 8.85 -18.24
N LEU A 348 -14.89 7.63 -18.42
CA LEU A 348 -14.85 6.63 -17.35
C LEU A 348 -13.96 7.08 -16.18
N ALA A 349 -12.82 7.71 -16.45
CA ALA A 349 -11.95 8.26 -15.42
C ALA A 349 -12.66 9.36 -14.61
N VAL A 350 -13.33 10.30 -15.30
CA VAL A 350 -14.11 11.37 -14.65
C VAL A 350 -15.27 10.78 -13.85
N PHE A 351 -16.02 9.83 -14.40
CA PHE A 351 -17.08 9.13 -13.67
C PHE A 351 -16.55 8.44 -12.41
N SER A 352 -15.42 7.73 -12.52
CA SER A 352 -14.79 7.04 -11.38
C SER A 352 -14.27 8.02 -10.33
N LEU A 353 -13.78 9.18 -10.75
CA LEU A 353 -13.42 10.28 -9.85
C LEU A 353 -14.66 10.85 -9.13
N VAL A 354 -15.77 11.01 -9.83
CA VAL A 354 -17.06 11.42 -9.22
C VAL A 354 -17.51 10.39 -8.20
N VAL A 355 -17.43 9.09 -8.50
CA VAL A 355 -17.72 8.02 -7.52
C VAL A 355 -16.87 8.20 -6.26
N PHE A 356 -15.57 8.44 -6.40
CA PHE A 356 -14.68 8.66 -5.25
C PHE A 356 -15.04 9.94 -4.47
N GLN A 357 -15.23 11.07 -5.14
CA GLN A 357 -15.54 12.36 -4.50
C GLN A 357 -16.93 12.40 -3.85
N THR A 358 -17.85 11.56 -4.30
CA THR A 358 -19.21 11.40 -3.73
C THR A 358 -19.29 10.24 -2.73
N ASN A 359 -18.14 9.84 -2.17
CA ASN A 359 -18.04 8.78 -1.16
C ASN A 359 -18.62 7.42 -1.60
N GLY A 360 -18.47 7.05 -2.86
CA GLY A 360 -19.00 5.79 -3.41
C GLY A 360 -20.46 5.87 -3.82
N LEU A 361 -20.94 7.08 -4.16
CA LEU A 361 -22.34 7.38 -4.47
C LEU A 361 -23.29 7.02 -3.31
N LEU A 362 -22.97 7.44 -2.07
CA LEU A 362 -23.76 7.07 -0.87
C LEU A 362 -25.26 7.32 -0.99
N ASN A 363 -25.67 8.32 -1.78
CA ASN A 363 -27.07 8.62 -2.05
C ASN A 363 -27.83 7.46 -2.71
N ARG A 364 -27.15 6.45 -3.25
CA ARG A 364 -27.77 5.21 -3.76
C ARG A 364 -28.25 4.27 -2.66
N LEU A 365 -27.76 4.44 -1.44
CA LEU A 365 -28.06 3.58 -0.29
C LEU A 365 -29.23 4.16 0.51
N ALA A 366 -30.04 3.29 1.11
CA ALA A 366 -31.13 3.69 1.99
C ALA A 366 -30.63 3.98 3.42
N GLU A 367 -31.43 4.70 4.21
CA GLU A 367 -31.20 4.76 5.66
C GLU A 367 -31.65 3.45 6.32
N PRO A 368 -30.95 2.96 7.37
CA PRO A 368 -29.84 3.59 8.10
C PRO A 368 -28.43 3.28 7.56
N GLU A 369 -28.32 2.47 6.49
CA GLU A 369 -27.03 2.02 5.93
C GLU A 369 -26.16 3.19 5.47
N ARG A 370 -26.77 4.19 4.83
CA ARG A 370 -26.10 5.41 4.37
C ARG A 370 -25.42 6.15 5.53
N THR A 371 -26.11 6.35 6.66
CA THR A 371 -25.55 6.98 7.86
C THR A 371 -24.36 6.20 8.41
N LEU A 372 -24.47 4.87 8.49
CA LEU A 372 -23.40 4.01 9.01
C LEU A 372 -22.13 4.11 8.15
N ILE A 373 -22.26 4.05 6.83
CA ILE A 373 -21.12 4.13 5.91
C ILE A 373 -20.53 5.54 5.88
N ALA A 374 -21.36 6.58 5.85
CA ALA A 374 -20.90 7.96 5.95
C ALA A 374 -20.08 8.16 7.24
N SER A 375 -20.56 7.61 8.36
CA SER A 375 -19.85 7.62 9.62
C SER A 375 -18.52 6.87 9.53
N ALA A 376 -18.45 5.69 8.91
CA ALA A 376 -17.20 4.94 8.80
C ALA A 376 -16.14 5.65 7.97
N ILE A 377 -16.55 6.31 6.88
CA ILE A 377 -15.65 7.12 6.05
C ILE A 377 -15.11 8.32 6.85
N ALA A 378 -16.00 9.01 7.57
CA ALA A 378 -15.62 10.16 8.39
C ALA A 378 -14.72 9.77 9.57
N ALA A 379 -14.97 8.61 10.18
CA ALA A 379 -14.31 8.16 11.40
C ALA A 379 -12.78 8.12 11.24
N LYS A 380 -12.26 7.73 10.07
CA LYS A 380 -10.82 7.62 9.82
C LYS A 380 -10.04 8.90 10.12
N GLU A 381 -10.56 10.05 9.74
CA GLU A 381 -9.92 11.36 9.94
C GLU A 381 -10.43 12.08 11.21
N ASP A 382 -11.33 11.45 11.97
CA ASP A 382 -11.93 12.02 13.16
C ASP A 382 -11.01 11.87 14.37
N TRP A 383 -10.12 12.84 14.53
CA TRP A 383 -9.17 12.93 15.63
C TRP A 383 -9.09 14.35 16.18
N SER A 384 -9.21 14.51 17.50
CA SER A 384 -9.18 15.81 18.16
C SER A 384 -8.04 15.87 19.18
N TYR A 385 -6.82 16.04 18.67
CA TYR A 385 -5.64 16.25 19.48
C TYR A 385 -4.77 17.36 18.88
N PRO A 386 -4.68 18.54 19.51
CA PRO A 386 -3.99 19.70 18.90
C PRO A 386 -2.48 19.55 18.96
N GLU A 387 -1.76 20.44 18.27
CA GLU A 387 -0.32 20.60 18.45
C GLU A 387 0.04 21.07 19.87
N ALA A 388 1.30 20.84 20.27
CA ALA A 388 1.80 21.31 21.55
C ALA A 388 1.74 22.84 21.67
N ASN A 389 1.21 23.33 22.78
CA ASN A 389 1.03 24.76 23.07
C ASN A 389 1.95 25.26 24.20
N LYS A 390 2.78 24.40 24.80
CA LYS A 390 3.75 24.76 25.84
C LYS A 390 5.07 24.02 25.63
N ILE A 391 6.18 24.69 25.92
CA ILE A 391 7.52 24.11 25.92
C ILE A 391 8.09 24.19 27.34
N ILE A 392 8.59 23.07 27.86
CA ILE A 392 9.22 22.98 29.17
C ILE A 392 10.57 22.29 29.00
N GLY A 393 11.65 23.06 29.08
CA GLY A 393 12.97 22.58 28.66
C GLY A 393 12.96 22.12 27.19
N PRO A 394 13.40 20.89 26.86
CA PRO A 394 13.32 20.35 25.50
C PRO A 394 11.95 19.73 25.18
N LEU A 395 11.02 19.67 26.13
CA LEU A 395 9.77 18.93 26.01
C LEU A 395 8.66 19.79 25.39
N LYS A 396 7.95 19.21 24.43
CA LYS A 396 6.71 19.75 23.88
C LYS A 396 5.54 19.15 24.63
N VAL A 397 4.76 20.00 25.28
CA VAL A 397 3.66 19.63 26.16
C VAL A 397 2.38 20.31 25.70
N ARG A 398 1.25 19.64 25.86
CA ARG A 398 -0.07 20.29 25.70
C ARG A 398 -0.63 20.58 27.07
N LEU A 399 -1.03 21.81 27.29
CA LEU A 399 -1.58 22.29 28.54
C LEU A 399 -3.04 22.72 28.32
N ILE A 400 -3.93 22.19 29.14
CA ILE A 400 -5.26 22.76 29.40
C ILE A 400 -5.18 23.48 30.74
N SER A 401 -5.46 24.78 30.75
CA SER A 401 -5.46 25.57 31.99
C SER A 401 -6.69 25.27 32.83
N GLY A 402 -6.49 25.03 34.13
CA GLY A 402 -7.56 24.87 35.11
C GLY A 402 -7.81 26.14 35.91
N LYS A 403 -8.67 26.04 36.93
CA LYS A 403 -9.03 27.15 37.82
C LYS A 403 -8.05 27.39 38.97
N THR A 404 -7.27 26.39 39.35
CA THR A 404 -6.32 26.43 40.46
C THR A 404 -4.87 26.28 39.98
N ASP A 405 -3.92 26.33 40.91
CA ASP A 405 -2.49 26.08 40.68
C ASP A 405 -2.11 24.59 40.73
N LYS A 406 -3.07 23.71 41.06
CA LYS A 406 -2.88 22.26 41.06
C LYS A 406 -2.64 21.73 39.65
N ASN A 407 -1.84 20.67 39.52
CA ASN A 407 -1.44 20.12 38.24
C ASN A 407 -1.72 18.61 38.13
N ILE A 408 -2.25 18.18 36.99
CA ILE A 408 -2.38 16.78 36.60
C ILE A 408 -1.45 16.52 35.41
N LEU A 409 -0.70 15.43 35.46
CA LEU A 409 0.08 14.96 34.32
C LEU A 409 -0.59 13.73 33.69
N ILE A 410 -0.82 13.77 32.38
CA ILE A 410 -1.24 12.63 31.56
C ILE A 410 -0.05 12.18 30.72
N LEU A 411 0.38 10.93 30.92
CA LEU A 411 1.46 10.26 30.20
C LEU A 411 0.92 9.09 29.36
N GLY A 412 1.45 8.93 28.14
CA GLY A 412 1.17 7.73 27.37
C GLY A 412 1.24 7.92 25.86
N SER A 413 0.66 6.95 25.15
CA SER A 413 0.60 6.91 23.69
C SER A 413 -0.66 7.60 23.17
N SER A 414 -1.15 7.21 21.99
CA SER A 414 -2.39 7.72 21.39
C SER A 414 -3.64 7.47 22.24
N HIS A 415 -3.64 6.47 23.13
CA HIS A 415 -4.75 6.24 24.06
C HIS A 415 -4.82 7.31 25.17
N ALA A 416 -3.67 7.83 25.60
CA ALA A 416 -3.62 8.99 26.48
C ALA A 416 -4.04 10.26 25.73
N GLU A 417 -3.69 10.38 24.44
CA GLU A 417 -4.10 11.50 23.58
C GLU A 417 -5.63 11.54 23.38
N GLN A 418 -6.27 10.38 23.28
CA GLN A 418 -7.72 10.24 23.13
C GLN A 418 -8.53 10.82 24.30
N LEU A 419 -7.93 10.94 25.48
CA LEU A 419 -8.59 11.56 26.64
C LEU A 419 -8.77 13.08 26.46
N TYR A 420 -7.96 13.71 25.60
CA TYR A 420 -7.94 15.16 25.41
C TYR A 420 -9.31 15.81 25.14
N PRO A 421 -10.15 15.35 24.18
CA PRO A 421 -11.46 15.95 23.94
C PRO A 421 -12.37 15.89 25.17
N TYR A 422 -12.34 14.79 25.93
CA TYR A 422 -13.09 14.67 27.18
C TYR A 422 -12.57 15.66 28.22
N VAL A 423 -11.27 15.63 28.54
CA VAL A 423 -10.66 16.55 29.52
C VAL A 423 -10.89 18.01 29.16
N LYS A 424 -10.82 18.37 27.89
CA LYS A 424 -11.10 19.73 27.41
C LYS A 424 -12.55 20.15 27.58
N SER A 425 -13.48 19.20 27.53
CA SER A 425 -14.90 19.45 27.77
C SER A 425 -15.24 19.66 29.25
N LEU A 426 -14.33 19.26 30.15
CA LEU A 426 -14.46 19.47 31.58
C LEU A 426 -14.03 20.89 31.98
N ASP A 427 -14.74 21.46 32.95
CA ASP A 427 -14.36 22.70 33.64
C ASP A 427 -13.44 22.38 34.83
N SER A 428 -12.26 21.81 34.53
CA SER A 428 -11.34 21.23 35.52
C SER A 428 -10.74 22.28 36.46
N ASP A 429 -10.66 21.93 37.73
CA ASP A 429 -9.95 22.74 38.73
C ASP A 429 -8.44 22.67 38.55
N TYR A 430 -7.92 21.65 37.84
CA TYR A 430 -6.49 21.39 37.68
C TYR A 430 -5.96 21.85 36.32
N ASN A 431 -4.71 22.29 36.29
CA ASN A 431 -3.95 22.42 35.04
C ASN A 431 -3.57 21.03 34.53
N VAL A 432 -4.03 20.64 33.35
CA VAL A 432 -3.79 19.29 32.81
C VAL A 432 -2.71 19.32 31.73
N TYR A 433 -1.60 18.66 32.01
CA TYR A 433 -0.44 18.52 31.13
C TYR A 433 -0.50 17.18 30.41
N PHE A 434 -0.49 17.19 29.08
CA PHE A 434 -0.32 15.99 28.27
C PHE A 434 1.10 15.96 27.75
N LEU A 435 1.89 15.03 28.28
CA LEU A 435 3.15 14.62 27.69
C LEU A 435 2.93 13.24 27.08
N THR A 436 2.61 13.21 25.79
CA THR A 436 2.27 11.98 25.07
C THR A 436 3.02 11.91 23.74
N ASN A 437 3.05 10.71 23.17
CA ASN A 437 3.47 10.51 21.80
C ASN A 437 2.83 9.25 21.21
N GLY A 438 1.96 9.41 20.21
CA GLY A 438 1.38 8.30 19.45
C GLY A 438 2.39 7.20 19.09
N GLY A 439 2.01 5.94 19.31
CA GLY A 439 2.86 4.77 19.05
C GLY A 439 4.01 4.52 20.03
N CYS A 440 4.17 5.35 21.07
CA CYS A 440 5.24 5.22 22.07
C CYS A 440 4.69 5.06 23.50
N LEU A 441 5.33 4.20 24.30
CA LEU A 441 5.17 4.25 25.75
C LEU A 441 6.31 5.03 26.40
N ALA A 442 6.13 5.39 27.68
CA ALA A 442 7.10 6.16 28.45
C ALA A 442 8.42 5.40 28.69
N THR A 443 8.43 4.08 28.53
CA THR A 443 9.63 3.26 28.72
C THR A 443 10.48 3.16 27.44
N PRO A 444 11.83 3.16 27.55
CA PRO A 444 12.75 3.19 26.41
C PRO A 444 12.55 2.06 25.39
N SER A 445 12.31 0.82 25.83
CA SER A 445 12.24 -0.34 24.94
C SER A 445 10.88 -0.56 24.28
N MET A 446 9.84 0.18 24.70
CA MET A 446 8.49 0.13 24.13
C MET A 446 8.28 1.27 23.12
N LYS A 447 9.17 1.29 22.12
CA LYS A 447 9.08 2.17 20.95
C LYS A 447 9.07 1.38 19.66
N HIS A 448 8.23 1.82 18.73
CA HIS A 448 8.28 1.31 17.37
C HIS A 448 9.41 2.03 16.61
N PRO A 449 10.29 1.33 15.84
CA PRO A 449 11.48 1.92 15.21
C PRO A 449 11.23 3.14 14.31
N LYS A 450 10.01 3.24 13.76
CA LYS A 450 9.54 4.36 12.93
C LYS A 450 9.34 5.68 13.70
N TRP A 451 9.13 5.63 15.02
CA TRP A 451 8.70 6.78 15.81
C TRP A 451 9.82 7.27 16.72
N ASN A 452 10.04 8.59 16.73
CA ASN A 452 10.90 9.21 17.71
C ASN A 452 10.10 9.42 19.01
N CYS A 453 10.42 8.64 20.03
CA CYS A 453 9.74 8.68 21.34
C CYS A 453 10.42 9.59 22.37
N ASP A 454 11.46 10.33 21.98
CA ASP A 454 12.30 11.12 22.91
C ASP A 454 11.51 12.14 23.72
N ASN A 455 10.44 12.72 23.14
CA ASN A 455 9.61 13.69 23.85
C ASN A 455 8.94 13.06 25.08
N LEU A 456 8.34 11.88 24.92
CA LEU A 456 7.67 11.16 25.99
C LEU A 456 8.67 10.46 26.93
N GLN A 457 9.70 9.81 26.39
CA GLN A 457 10.65 9.01 27.19
C GLN A 457 11.56 9.85 28.09
N LYS A 458 11.58 11.18 27.90
CA LYS A 458 12.25 12.14 28.78
C LYS A 458 11.31 12.76 29.83
N TYR A 459 10.21 12.09 30.18
CA TYR A 459 9.21 12.56 31.14
C TYR A 459 9.80 12.98 32.50
N GLN A 460 10.91 12.38 32.93
CA GLN A 460 11.57 12.76 34.18
C GLN A 460 11.92 14.26 34.21
N LEU A 461 12.34 14.84 33.08
CA LEU A 461 12.61 16.28 33.00
C LEU A 461 11.37 17.13 33.31
N LEU A 462 10.17 16.64 32.98
CA LEU A 462 8.94 17.35 33.32
C LEU A 462 8.64 17.23 34.82
N LEU A 463 8.80 16.03 35.39
CA LEU A 463 8.62 15.77 36.83
C LEU A 463 9.59 16.60 37.69
N ASP A 464 10.80 16.85 37.20
CA ASP A 464 11.80 17.67 37.89
C ASP A 464 11.48 19.18 37.86
N ASN A 465 10.65 19.63 36.90
CA ASN A 465 10.33 21.05 36.69
C ASN A 465 8.92 21.44 37.15
N VAL A 466 7.99 20.50 37.26
CA VAL A 466 6.58 20.75 37.61
C VAL A 466 6.15 19.74 38.65
N LYS A 467 5.59 20.23 39.75
CA LYS A 467 4.98 19.39 40.78
C LYS A 467 3.56 19.02 40.37
N PHE A 468 3.27 17.73 40.36
CA PHE A 468 1.95 17.18 40.02
C PHE A 468 1.24 16.62 41.24
N ASP A 469 -0.03 16.94 41.37
CA ASP A 469 -0.91 16.43 42.43
C ASP A 469 -1.45 15.04 42.08
N LYS A 470 -1.75 14.83 40.79
CA LYS A 470 -2.18 13.55 40.23
C LYS A 470 -1.38 13.22 38.96
N ILE A 471 -1.07 11.94 38.75
CA ILE A 471 -0.49 11.45 37.49
C ILE A 471 -1.38 10.35 36.92
N VAL A 472 -1.76 10.49 35.66
CA VAL A 472 -2.52 9.51 34.89
C VAL A 472 -1.59 8.91 33.84
N THR A 473 -1.52 7.59 33.77
CA THR A 473 -0.82 6.88 32.70
C THR A 473 -1.67 5.76 32.13
N THR A 474 -1.38 5.37 30.90
CA THR A 474 -2.10 4.29 30.20
C THR A 474 -1.20 3.07 30.02
N PHE A 475 -1.71 1.87 30.29
CA PHE A 475 -1.09 0.62 29.86
C PHE A 475 -2.07 -0.12 28.95
N PHE A 476 -1.73 -0.25 27.67
CA PHE A 476 -2.60 -0.80 26.64
C PHE A 476 -1.78 -1.45 25.51
N ASN A 477 -2.37 -2.38 24.75
CA ASN A 477 -1.77 -3.07 23.58
C ASN A 477 -0.31 -3.53 23.78
N PHE A 478 0.00 -4.09 24.95
CA PHE A 478 1.37 -4.53 25.27
C PHE A 478 1.91 -5.54 24.26
N ASP A 479 1.03 -6.39 23.74
CA ASP A 479 1.31 -7.41 22.72
C ASP A 479 1.82 -6.83 21.40
N VAL A 480 1.36 -5.65 20.99
CA VAL A 480 1.75 -5.00 19.72
C VAL A 480 3.22 -4.59 19.71
N TYR A 481 3.82 -4.39 20.89
CA TYR A 481 5.23 -4.07 20.97
C TYR A 481 6.11 -5.31 20.79
N LEU A 482 5.59 -6.51 21.04
CA LEU A 482 6.36 -7.76 21.04
C LEU A 482 6.60 -8.31 19.63
N SER A 483 7.77 -8.91 19.43
CA SER A 483 8.16 -9.59 18.20
C SER A 483 7.31 -10.84 17.94
N ASP A 484 7.11 -11.17 16.66
CA ASP A 484 6.50 -12.44 16.24
C ASP A 484 7.47 -13.63 16.39
N ASN A 485 8.78 -13.37 16.37
CA ASN A 485 9.78 -14.39 16.71
C ASN A 485 9.73 -14.74 18.20
N ASP A 486 9.45 -16.00 18.53
CA ASP A 486 9.22 -16.48 19.90
C ASP A 486 10.35 -16.16 20.88
N THR A 487 11.61 -16.40 20.51
CA THR A 487 12.75 -16.15 21.40
C THR A 487 12.87 -14.67 21.74
N LYS A 488 12.79 -13.81 20.71
CA LYS A 488 12.79 -12.35 20.90
C LYS A 488 11.56 -11.90 21.69
N ARG A 489 10.40 -12.52 21.44
CA ARG A 489 9.13 -12.22 22.12
C ARG A 489 9.27 -12.40 23.63
N GLN A 490 9.80 -13.53 24.09
CA GLN A 490 9.98 -13.79 25.53
C GLN A 490 10.99 -12.84 26.18
N GLN A 491 12.11 -12.56 25.51
CA GLN A 491 13.10 -11.61 26.01
C GLN A 491 12.53 -10.19 26.14
N GLN A 492 11.81 -9.74 25.11
CA GLN A 492 11.15 -8.44 25.10
C GLN A 492 10.06 -8.35 26.16
N PHE A 493 9.28 -9.41 26.35
CA PHE A 493 8.25 -9.50 27.39
C PHE A 493 8.85 -9.21 28.76
N ALA A 494 9.87 -9.98 29.18
CA ALA A 494 10.49 -9.83 30.49
C ALA A 494 11.16 -8.45 30.70
N THR A 495 11.84 -7.95 29.66
CA THR A 495 12.51 -6.64 29.72
C THR A 495 11.49 -5.52 29.89
N ARG A 496 10.42 -5.53 29.10
CA ARG A 496 9.44 -4.45 29.06
C ARG A 496 8.51 -4.43 30.25
N THR A 497 8.15 -5.60 30.78
CA THR A 497 7.40 -5.65 32.04
C THR A 497 8.22 -5.03 33.16
N LYS A 498 9.51 -5.36 33.26
CA LYS A 498 10.42 -4.77 34.26
C LYS A 498 10.59 -3.26 34.08
N GLU A 499 10.78 -2.78 32.85
CA GLU A 499 10.90 -1.35 32.59
C GLU A 499 9.62 -0.58 32.95
N TYR A 500 8.44 -1.16 32.67
CA TYR A 500 7.18 -0.50 33.02
C TYR A 500 6.95 -0.50 34.53
N ASP A 501 7.33 -1.56 35.24
CA ASP A 501 7.27 -1.61 36.70
C ASP A 501 8.17 -0.54 37.34
N ILE A 502 9.40 -0.36 36.83
CA ILE A 502 10.30 0.74 37.25
C ILE A 502 9.67 2.11 36.96
N PHE A 503 9.04 2.26 35.79
CA PHE A 503 8.32 3.49 35.44
C PHE A 503 7.21 3.79 36.45
N LEU A 504 6.40 2.81 36.86
CA LEU A 504 5.38 2.98 37.89
C LEU A 504 6.01 3.40 39.24
N SER A 505 7.13 2.80 39.64
CA SER A 505 7.89 3.18 40.84
C SER A 505 8.31 4.66 40.79
N ASN A 506 8.81 5.14 39.65
CA ASN A 506 9.19 6.54 39.46
C ASN A 506 7.98 7.49 39.57
N LEU A 507 6.80 7.08 39.06
CA LEU A 507 5.59 7.88 39.22
C LEU A 507 5.19 8.00 40.69
N LYS A 508 5.28 6.90 41.47
CA LYS A 508 5.01 6.86 42.93
C LYS A 508 5.91 7.77 43.74
N ALA A 509 7.16 7.95 43.28
CA ALA A 509 8.06 8.93 43.89
C ALA A 509 7.67 10.38 43.59
N ALA A 510 6.97 10.64 42.47
CA ALA A 510 6.64 11.98 42.01
C ALA A 510 5.26 12.50 42.45
N SER A 511 4.28 11.61 42.65
CA SER A 511 2.91 11.96 43.05
C SER A 511 2.32 10.95 44.02
N LYS A 512 1.44 11.41 44.92
CA LYS A 512 0.70 10.54 45.85
C LYS A 512 -0.52 9.87 45.19
N GLU A 513 -1.11 10.52 44.20
CA GLU A 513 -2.27 10.00 43.48
C GLU A 513 -1.86 9.63 42.06
N ILE A 514 -1.95 8.33 41.76
CA ILE A 514 -1.59 7.78 40.45
C ILE A 514 -2.74 6.95 39.94
N TYR A 515 -3.05 7.14 38.67
CA TYR A 515 -4.10 6.44 37.96
C TYR A 515 -3.49 5.67 36.80
N LEU A 516 -3.74 4.37 36.75
CA LEU A 516 -3.36 3.49 35.66
C LEU A 516 -4.62 3.09 34.89
N ILE A 517 -4.81 3.67 33.71
CA ILE A 517 -5.90 3.31 32.82
C ILE A 517 -5.46 2.09 32.00
N LEU A 518 -6.21 0.99 32.11
CA LEU A 518 -6.01 -0.24 31.34
C LEU A 518 -6.59 -0.10 29.93
N GLY A 519 -6.58 -1.20 29.16
CA GLY A 519 -6.99 -1.15 27.76
C GLY A 519 -8.49 -1.04 27.52
N GLU A 520 -8.89 -0.19 26.57
CA GLU A 520 -10.27 -0.07 26.09
C GLU A 520 -10.68 -1.25 25.19
N PRO A 521 -11.98 -1.45 24.91
CA PRO A 521 -12.41 -2.45 23.94
C PRO A 521 -11.71 -2.31 22.58
N ARG A 522 -11.19 -3.42 22.06
CA ARG A 522 -10.48 -3.49 20.78
C ARG A 522 -10.90 -4.71 19.98
N GLY A 523 -10.86 -4.61 18.66
CA GLY A 523 -11.24 -5.70 17.77
C GLY A 523 -11.48 -5.22 16.34
N GLU A 524 -11.76 -6.16 15.45
CA GLU A 524 -12.06 -5.83 14.05
C GLU A 524 -13.43 -5.16 13.92
N GLU A 525 -14.37 -5.51 14.80
CA GLU A 525 -15.70 -4.92 14.96
C GLU A 525 -15.65 -3.41 15.27
N PHE A 526 -14.57 -2.96 15.91
CA PHE A 526 -14.36 -1.56 16.27
C PHE A 526 -13.84 -0.77 15.06
N ASN A 527 -13.18 -1.42 14.10
CA ASN A 527 -12.64 -0.79 12.91
C ASN A 527 -13.75 -0.50 11.88
N PRO A 528 -14.14 0.76 11.64
CA PRO A 528 -15.34 1.04 10.84
C PRO A 528 -15.26 0.50 9.40
N PRO A 529 -14.14 0.67 8.66
CA PRO A 529 -13.98 0.05 7.35
C PRO A 529 -14.07 -1.49 7.36
N ALA A 530 -13.39 -2.15 8.30
CA ALA A 530 -13.38 -3.62 8.36
C ALA A 530 -14.75 -4.17 8.76
N ALA A 531 -15.42 -3.53 9.73
CA ALA A 531 -16.76 -3.90 10.18
C ALA A 531 -17.78 -3.87 9.04
N ILE A 532 -17.79 -2.80 8.23
CA ILE A 532 -18.67 -2.72 7.03
C ILE A 532 -18.28 -3.79 6.01
N ARG A 533 -16.98 -3.94 5.73
CA ARG A 533 -16.51 -4.85 4.68
C ARG A 533 -16.87 -6.30 4.99
N HIS A 534 -16.68 -6.74 6.22
CA HIS A 534 -16.89 -8.12 6.63
C HIS A 534 -18.29 -8.37 7.21
N GLY A 535 -19.17 -7.35 7.22
CA GLY A 535 -20.52 -7.46 7.75
C GLY A 535 -20.53 -7.84 9.23
N LEU A 536 -19.60 -7.27 10.01
CA LEU A 536 -19.46 -7.57 11.43
C LEU A 536 -20.60 -6.96 12.25
N LYS A 537 -20.81 -7.51 13.45
CA LYS A 537 -21.80 -7.00 14.39
C LYS A 537 -21.43 -5.60 14.87
N ASP A 538 -22.44 -4.83 15.27
CA ASP A 538 -22.31 -3.50 15.89
C ASP A 538 -21.88 -3.56 17.37
N PHE A 539 -21.41 -4.73 17.82
CA PHE A 539 -20.92 -4.96 19.16
C PHE A 539 -19.96 -6.15 19.21
N MET A 540 -19.19 -6.21 20.29
CA MET A 540 -18.45 -7.39 20.74
C MET A 540 -18.85 -7.73 22.17
N THR A 541 -18.81 -9.01 22.55
CA THR A 541 -19.07 -9.38 23.95
C THR A 541 -17.93 -8.90 24.83
N GLU A 542 -18.21 -8.60 26.10
CA GLU A 542 -17.16 -8.25 27.06
C GLU A 542 -16.16 -9.40 27.23
N GLU A 543 -16.63 -10.65 27.22
CA GLU A 543 -15.78 -11.84 27.29
C GLU A 543 -14.78 -11.88 26.12
N ASP A 544 -15.26 -11.72 24.88
CA ASP A 544 -14.39 -11.74 23.70
C ASP A 544 -13.45 -10.54 23.70
N THR A 545 -13.88 -9.39 24.22
CA THR A 545 -13.04 -8.21 24.40
C THR A 545 -11.90 -8.47 25.34
N ARG A 546 -12.17 -9.09 26.50
CA ARG A 546 -11.16 -9.44 27.49
C ARG A 546 -10.18 -10.49 26.96
N LYS A 547 -10.62 -11.44 26.12
CA LYS A 547 -9.73 -12.42 25.46
C LYS A 547 -8.64 -11.74 24.63
N THR A 548 -8.95 -10.62 23.98
CA THR A 548 -7.93 -9.87 23.22
C THR A 548 -6.78 -9.38 24.11
N TYR A 549 -6.99 -9.24 25.43
CA TYR A 549 -5.98 -8.75 26.38
C TYR A 549 -5.22 -9.84 27.14
N ALA A 550 -5.28 -11.11 26.73
CA ALA A 550 -4.62 -12.19 27.49
C ALA A 550 -3.11 -11.95 27.77
N ILE A 551 -2.35 -11.50 26.77
CA ILE A 551 -0.92 -11.18 26.93
C ILE A 551 -0.71 -9.95 27.81
N HIS A 552 -1.63 -8.99 27.73
CA HIS A 552 -1.59 -7.76 28.51
C HIS A 552 -1.87 -8.05 29.99
N GLN A 553 -2.85 -8.90 30.29
CA GLN A 553 -3.14 -9.37 31.65
C GLN A 553 -1.96 -10.14 32.25
N LYS A 554 -1.30 -10.98 31.45
CA LYS A 554 -0.05 -11.65 31.87
C LYS A 554 1.07 -10.65 32.20
N ALA A 555 1.15 -9.53 31.48
CA ALA A 555 2.12 -8.48 31.78
C ALA A 555 1.76 -7.74 33.08
N LEU A 556 0.48 -7.43 33.29
CA LEU A 556 -0.02 -6.81 34.53
C LEU A 556 0.31 -7.66 35.76
N SER A 557 0.18 -8.99 35.69
CA SER A 557 0.49 -9.88 36.81
C SER A 557 1.98 -9.93 37.19
N HIS A 558 2.87 -9.34 36.39
CA HIS A 558 4.29 -9.20 36.70
C HIS A 558 4.65 -7.86 37.35
N PHE A 559 3.71 -6.91 37.43
CA PHE A 559 3.96 -5.62 38.07
C PHE A 559 3.89 -5.77 39.58
N THR A 560 4.93 -5.30 40.25
CA THR A 560 5.05 -5.31 41.71
C THR A 560 4.69 -3.96 42.32
N GLU A 561 4.67 -2.89 41.50
CA GLU A 561 4.44 -1.52 41.94
C GLU A 561 2.97 -1.07 41.90
N LEU A 562 2.03 -1.99 41.62
CA LEU A 562 0.60 -1.67 41.53
C LEU A 562 -0.05 -1.26 42.85
N ASP A 563 0.53 -1.64 43.99
CA ASP A 563 0.00 -1.22 45.29
C ASP A 563 0.07 0.30 45.47
N GLY A 564 -1.04 0.90 45.90
CA GLY A 564 -1.23 2.35 45.98
C GLY A 564 -1.51 3.06 44.64
N ILE A 565 -1.67 2.33 43.53
CA ILE A 565 -2.09 2.89 42.23
C ILE A 565 -3.57 2.61 42.01
N ASN A 566 -4.33 3.65 41.63
CA ASN A 566 -5.73 3.50 41.26
C ASN A 566 -5.83 2.92 39.85
N ILE A 567 -6.18 1.63 39.75
CA ILE A 567 -6.36 0.96 38.46
C ILE A 567 -7.78 1.21 37.97
N ILE A 568 -7.91 1.64 36.72
CA ILE A 568 -9.20 1.87 36.06
C ILE A 568 -9.28 0.94 34.87
N ASP A 569 -10.31 0.09 34.83
CA ASP A 569 -10.61 -0.78 33.69
C ASP A 569 -11.72 -0.16 32.82
N PRO A 570 -11.39 0.42 31.66
CA PRO A 570 -12.40 0.99 30.77
C PRO A 570 -13.43 -0.03 30.29
N ILE A 571 -13.10 -1.33 30.21
CA ILE A 571 -14.04 -2.35 29.73
C ILE A 571 -15.26 -2.42 30.66
N GLU A 572 -15.09 -2.27 31.97
CA GLU A 572 -16.19 -2.30 32.95
C GLU A 572 -17.19 -1.14 32.77
N HIS A 573 -16.75 -0.02 32.19
CA HIS A 573 -17.56 1.17 31.99
C HIS A 573 -18.10 1.30 30.56
N LEU A 574 -17.35 0.81 29.57
CA LEU A 574 -17.67 0.92 28.15
C LEU A 574 -18.52 -0.25 27.65
N CYS A 575 -18.53 -1.36 28.37
CA CYS A 575 -19.33 -2.53 28.06
C CYS A 575 -20.51 -2.62 29.04
N SER A 576 -21.70 -2.26 28.58
CA SER A 576 -22.91 -2.30 29.39
C SER A 576 -23.62 -3.64 29.18
N GLU A 577 -24.05 -4.27 30.27
CA GLU A 577 -24.74 -5.57 30.23
C GLU A 577 -23.93 -6.67 29.48
N GLY A 578 -22.60 -6.63 29.60
CA GLY A 578 -21.69 -7.59 28.95
C GLY A 578 -21.49 -7.33 27.45
N ILE A 579 -21.90 -6.18 26.93
CA ILE A 579 -21.83 -5.83 25.50
C ILE A 579 -21.04 -4.52 25.29
N CYS A 580 -19.99 -4.60 24.49
CA CYS A 580 -19.18 -3.46 24.06
C CYS A 580 -19.66 -3.00 22.67
N ARG A 581 -20.48 -1.95 22.61
CA ARG A 581 -21.03 -1.44 21.34
C ARG A 581 -19.98 -0.69 20.52
N THR A 582 -20.02 -0.88 19.20
CA THR A 582 -19.09 -0.26 18.24
C THR A 582 -19.77 0.80 17.38
N SER A 583 -21.09 0.69 17.18
CA SER A 583 -21.88 1.65 16.40
C SER A 583 -23.37 1.66 16.79
N ASN A 584 -24.13 2.60 16.23
CA ASN A 584 -25.59 2.59 16.22
C ASN A 584 -26.15 3.17 14.90
N HIS A 585 -27.46 3.07 14.70
CA HIS A 585 -28.13 3.55 13.49
C HIS A 585 -28.28 5.07 13.39
N GLU A 586 -28.14 5.80 14.50
CA GLU A 586 -28.38 7.26 14.55
C GLU A 586 -27.12 8.08 14.28
N GLN A 587 -26.00 7.71 14.90
CA GLN A 587 -24.73 8.43 14.90
C GLN A 587 -23.62 7.66 14.18
N GLY A 588 -23.83 6.38 13.88
CA GLY A 588 -22.86 5.51 13.23
C GLY A 588 -21.82 4.95 14.20
N PHE A 589 -20.56 4.88 13.75
CA PHE A 589 -19.46 4.30 14.51
C PHE A 589 -18.97 5.20 15.64
N PHE A 590 -18.69 4.58 16.79
CA PHE A 590 -18.17 5.21 18.01
C PHE A 590 -16.65 5.31 18.00
N TYR A 591 -16.00 4.43 17.24
CA TYR A 591 -14.54 4.31 17.12
C TYR A 591 -14.08 4.74 15.73
N ARG A 592 -12.83 5.18 15.63
CA ARG A 592 -12.19 5.60 14.37
C ARG A 592 -11.41 4.49 13.68
N ASP A 593 -10.90 3.56 14.46
CA ASP A 593 -10.16 2.39 14.03
C ASP A 593 -10.42 1.24 15.01
N ASN A 594 -9.56 0.22 15.04
CA ASN A 594 -9.78 -0.99 15.82
C ASN A 594 -9.71 -0.82 17.35
N ASN A 595 -9.42 0.38 17.88
CA ASN A 595 -9.36 0.62 19.33
C ASN A 595 -9.49 2.09 19.76
N HIS A 596 -9.32 3.08 18.87
CA HIS A 596 -9.45 4.48 19.24
C HIS A 596 -10.90 4.97 19.11
N MET A 597 -11.40 5.63 20.14
CA MET A 597 -12.68 6.33 20.14
C MET A 597 -12.64 7.58 19.25
N ARG A 598 -13.80 7.93 18.70
CA ARG A 598 -14.02 9.24 18.10
C ARG A 598 -14.16 10.31 19.19
N PRO A 599 -13.76 11.57 18.94
CA PRO A 599 -13.79 12.64 19.94
C PRO A 599 -15.14 12.84 20.62
N TRP A 600 -16.23 12.83 19.86
CA TRP A 600 -17.58 13.00 20.42
C TRP A 600 -17.97 11.84 21.34
N TYR A 601 -17.54 10.62 21.01
CA TYR A 601 -17.82 9.43 21.81
C TYR A 601 -16.98 9.46 23.08
N ALA A 602 -15.70 9.81 22.99
CA ALA A 602 -14.83 10.00 24.15
C ALA A 602 -15.41 11.00 25.16
N VAL A 603 -15.95 12.15 24.69
CA VAL A 603 -16.64 13.13 25.56
C VAL A 603 -17.84 12.51 26.27
N LYS A 604 -18.59 11.65 25.57
CA LYS A 604 -19.81 11.02 26.09
C LYS A 604 -19.54 9.86 27.05
N SER A 605 -18.52 9.05 26.77
CA SER A 605 -18.32 7.74 27.41
C SER A 605 -17.28 7.75 28.54
N LEU A 606 -16.39 8.74 28.58
CA LEU A 606 -15.32 8.82 29.58
C LEU A 606 -15.74 9.47 30.90
N THR A 607 -17.04 9.60 31.17
CA THR A 607 -17.58 10.24 32.39
C THR A 607 -17.13 9.56 33.68
N TYR A 608 -16.77 8.27 33.63
CA TYR A 608 -16.21 7.54 34.78
C TYR A 608 -14.82 8.07 35.23
N LEU A 609 -14.15 8.89 34.41
CA LEU A 609 -12.88 9.53 34.75
C LEU A 609 -13.06 10.91 35.42
N GLU A 610 -14.29 11.39 35.59
CA GLU A 610 -14.57 12.76 36.05
C GLU A 610 -13.89 13.10 37.39
N ASP A 611 -13.90 12.18 38.36
CA ASP A 611 -13.33 12.40 39.70
C ASP A 611 -11.80 12.60 39.69
N ILE A 612 -11.13 12.20 38.61
CA ILE A 612 -9.69 12.46 38.45
C ILE A 612 -9.46 13.96 38.22
N PHE A 613 -10.37 14.62 37.50
CA PHE A 613 -10.18 15.99 36.98
C PHE A 613 -10.95 17.08 37.75
N ARG A 614 -11.79 16.68 38.71
CA ARG A 614 -12.42 17.58 39.68
C ARG A 614 -11.53 17.81 40.89
#